data_AF-D1QQY2-F1
#
_entry.id   AF-D1QQY2-F1
#
_cell.length_a   1.000
_cell.length_b   1.000
_cell.length_c   1.000
_cell.angle_alpha   90.00
_cell.angle_beta   90.00
_cell.angle_gamma   90.00
#
_symmetry.space_group_name_H-M   'P 1'
#
loop_
_entity.id
_entity.type
_entity.pdbx_description
1 polymer ?
#
loop_
_entity_poly.entity_id
_entity_poly.type
_entity_poly.pdbx_seq_one_letter_code
_entity_poly.pdbx_strand_id
1 'polypeptide(L)'
;PDSHVSVVRTSTKIVSEYVYAYVSSLSTQLYLEENLAGSTNQKELYIGVIERLPLPLPSLAEQQRIVSEIERWSVLIDTIEQGKENLETSIKQAKNKILDLAIHGKLVPQDPNDEPASELLKRINPKAEIACDNEHSRKLHSKGWVQCILNDVFTIIMGQSPDGNSINEKNGIEFHQGKLFFSQKKLLKSPFYTTSPIKIAKPNSLVLCVRAPVGDINTLDRKICIGRGLCNLQPNSALNLDFAYYSMIQHKVSLENKATGSTFKSVSKNIICKELFYLPPLAEQKRIVRKIKDLFTLINLIEIELDK
;
A
#
# COMPACT_ATOMS: atom_id res chain seq x y z
N PRO A 1 10.06 -31.74 32.29
CA PRO A 1 10.58 -30.54 31.63
C PRO A 1 10.71 -30.82 30.14
N ASP A 2 9.76 -30.33 29.35
CA ASP A 2 9.78 -30.39 27.88
C ASP A 2 10.88 -29.47 27.38
N SER A 3 12.12 -29.96 27.43
CA SER A 3 13.29 -29.21 26.99
C SER A 3 13.47 -29.41 25.50
N HIS A 4 12.83 -28.57 24.69
CA HIS A 4 13.05 -28.51 23.23
C HIS A 4 14.39 -27.86 22.85
N VAL A 5 15.23 -27.55 23.84
CA VAL A 5 16.54 -26.89 23.65
C VAL A 5 17.64 -27.79 24.21
N SER A 6 18.69 -27.97 23.40
CA SER A 6 19.91 -28.67 23.79
C SER A 6 21.09 -27.70 23.76
N VAL A 7 21.98 -27.78 24.74
CA VAL A 7 23.18 -26.94 24.82
C VAL A 7 24.39 -27.77 24.45
N VAL A 8 25.07 -27.39 23.37
CA VAL A 8 26.34 -27.98 22.94
C VAL A 8 27.48 -27.15 23.53
N ARG A 9 28.34 -27.77 24.35
CA ARG A 9 29.52 -27.12 24.93
C ARG A 9 30.78 -27.65 24.25
N THR A 10 31.63 -26.75 23.80
CA THR A 10 32.92 -27.09 23.17
C THR A 10 34.04 -27.19 24.19
N SER A 11 35.07 -27.98 23.86
CA SER A 11 36.31 -28.01 24.64
C SER A 11 37.22 -26.83 24.25
N THR A 12 38.24 -26.53 25.06
CA THR A 12 39.13 -25.37 24.88
C THR A 12 39.90 -25.31 23.55
N LYS A 13 39.98 -26.43 22.82
CA LYS A 13 40.64 -26.53 21.51
C LYS A 13 39.68 -26.42 20.32
N ILE A 14 38.39 -26.17 20.57
CA ILE A 14 37.35 -26.12 19.56
C ILE A 14 36.64 -24.77 19.65
N VAL A 15 36.65 -24.02 18.56
CA VAL A 15 35.94 -22.74 18.44
C VAL A 15 34.43 -23.01 18.37
N SER A 16 33.65 -22.41 19.27
CA SER A 16 32.19 -22.58 19.34
C SER A 16 31.48 -22.15 18.07
N GLU A 17 31.93 -21.05 17.48
CA GLU A 17 31.41 -20.42 16.27
C GLU A 17 31.64 -21.30 15.04
N TYR A 18 32.72 -22.09 15.03
CA TYR A 18 32.96 -23.09 14.00
C TYR A 18 31.93 -24.23 14.08
N VAL A 19 31.66 -24.72 15.30
CA VAL A 19 30.63 -25.75 15.53
C VAL A 19 29.25 -25.21 15.16
N TYR A 20 28.95 -23.97 15.54
CA TYR A 20 27.72 -23.29 15.14
C TYR A 20 27.59 -23.24 13.61
N ALA A 21 28.59 -22.71 12.91
CA ALA A 21 28.59 -22.62 11.45
C ALA A 21 28.40 -23.98 10.76
N TYR A 22 29.06 -25.02 11.27
CA TYR A 22 28.92 -26.38 10.74
C TYR A 22 27.51 -26.94 10.95
N VAL A 23 26.95 -26.77 12.15
CA VAL A 23 25.60 -27.22 12.49
C VAL A 23 24.55 -26.45 11.69
N SER A 24 24.77 -25.15 11.47
CA SER A 24 23.90 -24.26 10.67
C SER A 24 24.03 -24.45 9.16
N SER A 25 25.01 -25.24 8.68
CA SER A 25 25.17 -25.50 7.25
C SER A 25 23.99 -26.29 6.69
N LEU A 26 23.64 -26.03 5.42
CA LEU A 26 22.50 -26.67 4.76
C LEU A 26 22.58 -28.20 4.81
N SER A 27 23.75 -28.77 4.53
CA SER A 27 23.96 -30.23 4.58
C SER A 27 23.67 -30.82 5.96
N THR A 28 24.10 -30.12 7.01
CA THR A 28 23.88 -30.59 8.38
C THR A 28 22.41 -30.38 8.78
N GLN A 29 21.79 -29.26 8.43
CA GLN A 29 20.36 -29.04 8.68
C GLN A 29 19.49 -30.10 7.98
N LEU A 30 19.78 -30.42 6.70
CA LEU A 30 19.09 -31.50 5.99
C LEU A 30 19.27 -32.86 6.67
N TYR A 31 20.50 -33.19 7.10
CA TYR A 31 20.76 -34.40 7.86
C TYR A 31 19.95 -34.44 9.17
N LEU A 32 19.88 -33.32 9.90
CA LEU A 32 19.10 -33.23 11.14
C LEU A 32 17.59 -33.38 10.86
N GLU A 33 17.09 -32.78 9.80
CA GLU A 33 15.68 -32.88 9.37
C GLU A 33 15.29 -34.31 8.98
N GLU A 34 16.16 -35.03 8.28
CA GLU A 34 15.96 -36.44 7.89
C GLU A 34 15.94 -37.39 9.11
N ASN A 35 16.60 -37.00 10.20
CA ASN A 35 16.69 -37.79 11.43
C ASN A 35 15.70 -37.32 12.52
N LEU A 36 14.74 -36.46 12.18
CA LEU A 36 13.62 -36.12 13.05
C LEU A 36 12.73 -37.35 13.29
N ALA A 37 12.25 -37.49 14.51
CA ALA A 37 11.33 -38.53 14.91
C ALA A 37 10.03 -37.95 15.47
N GLY A 38 8.97 -38.76 15.47
CA GLY A 38 7.65 -38.37 16.00
C GLY A 38 6.56 -38.31 14.93
N SER A 39 5.38 -37.87 15.34
CA SER A 39 4.20 -37.80 14.46
C SER A 39 4.18 -36.50 13.64
N THR A 40 3.33 -36.42 12.61
CA THR A 40 3.24 -35.25 11.71
C THR A 40 3.08 -33.90 12.41
N ASN A 41 2.52 -33.87 13.64
CA ASN A 41 2.28 -32.66 14.42
C ASN A 41 3.26 -32.42 15.58
N GLN A 42 4.18 -33.35 15.85
CA GLN A 42 5.23 -33.23 16.86
C GLN A 42 6.48 -33.98 16.36
N LYS A 43 7.34 -33.25 15.66
CA LYS A 43 8.67 -33.71 15.24
C LYS A 43 9.69 -33.24 16.25
N GLU A 44 10.52 -34.15 16.74
CA GLU A 44 11.59 -33.88 17.70
C GLU A 44 12.89 -34.52 17.24
N LEU A 45 14.00 -33.89 17.59
CA LEU A 45 15.33 -34.42 17.32
C LEU A 45 15.84 -35.13 18.58
N TYR A 46 16.08 -36.43 18.50
CA TYR A 46 16.69 -37.16 19.61
C TYR A 46 18.13 -36.70 19.83
N ILE A 47 18.51 -36.45 21.09
CA ILE A 47 19.85 -35.99 21.47
C ILE A 47 20.97 -36.88 20.90
N GLY A 48 20.73 -38.19 20.81
CA GLY A 48 21.69 -39.16 20.27
C GLY A 48 22.05 -38.93 18.79
N VAL A 49 21.21 -38.21 18.03
CA VAL A 49 21.54 -37.77 16.66
C VAL A 49 22.61 -36.70 16.71
N ILE A 50 22.50 -35.73 17.63
CA ILE A 50 23.50 -34.68 17.82
C ILE A 50 24.82 -35.28 18.35
N GLU A 51 24.75 -36.22 19.29
CA GLU A 51 25.95 -36.88 19.86
C GLU A 51 26.76 -37.67 18.82
N ARG A 52 26.09 -38.17 17.77
CA ARG A 52 26.71 -38.93 16.68
C ARG A 52 26.96 -38.11 15.41
N LEU A 53 26.65 -36.82 15.43
CA LEU A 53 26.87 -35.94 14.29
C LEU A 53 28.37 -35.89 13.96
N PRO A 54 28.80 -36.34 12.76
CA PRO A 54 30.20 -36.27 12.39
C PRO A 54 30.60 -34.79 12.28
N LEU A 55 31.55 -34.36 13.09
CA LEU A 55 32.11 -33.00 13.05
C LEU A 55 33.51 -33.07 12.42
N PRO A 56 33.74 -32.52 11.21
CA PRO A 56 35.08 -32.34 10.70
C PRO A 56 35.82 -31.38 11.63
N LEU A 57 37.00 -31.77 12.13
CA LEU A 57 37.72 -30.96 13.11
C LEU A 57 39.10 -30.56 12.58
N PRO A 58 39.22 -29.40 11.90
CA PRO A 58 40.50 -28.91 11.41
C PRO A 58 41.34 -28.30 12.56
N SER A 59 42.56 -27.88 12.25
CA SER A 59 43.44 -27.23 13.23
C SER A 59 42.79 -25.97 13.81
N LEU A 60 43.18 -25.57 15.03
CA LEU A 60 42.60 -24.38 15.67
C LEU A 60 42.74 -23.13 14.80
N ALA A 61 43.90 -22.97 14.14
CA ALA A 61 44.15 -21.86 13.21
C ALA A 61 43.20 -21.90 12.01
N GLU A 62 42.89 -23.09 11.48
CA GLU A 62 41.96 -23.24 10.37
C GLU A 62 40.51 -23.01 10.80
N GLN A 63 40.10 -23.48 11.99
CA GLN A 63 38.78 -23.16 12.55
C GLN A 63 38.58 -21.64 12.66
N GLN A 64 39.57 -20.93 13.19
CA GLN A 64 39.55 -19.47 13.31
C GLN A 64 39.48 -18.79 11.94
N ARG A 65 40.24 -19.29 10.95
CA ARG A 65 40.22 -18.77 9.57
C ARG A 65 38.84 -18.93 8.92
N ILE A 66 38.22 -20.10 9.07
CA ILE A 66 36.87 -20.37 8.56
C ILE A 66 35.86 -19.42 9.19
N VAL A 67 35.87 -19.31 10.52
CA VAL A 67 34.97 -18.40 11.25
C VAL A 67 35.15 -16.95 10.80
N SER A 68 36.39 -16.50 10.66
CA SER A 68 36.69 -15.12 10.21
C SER A 68 36.13 -14.83 8.81
N GLU A 69 36.23 -15.80 7.89
CA GLU A 69 35.65 -15.64 6.55
C GLU A 69 34.12 -15.67 6.58
N ILE A 70 33.51 -16.54 7.39
CA ILE A 70 32.05 -16.56 7.56
C ILE A 70 31.56 -15.22 8.12
N GLU A 71 32.18 -14.71 9.18
CA GLU A 71 31.83 -13.40 9.75
C GLU A 71 31.97 -12.28 8.71
N ARG A 72 33.05 -12.29 7.91
CA ARG A 72 33.24 -11.34 6.82
C ARG A 72 32.11 -11.38 5.80
N TRP A 73 31.67 -12.58 5.38
CA TRP A 73 30.57 -12.73 4.43
C TRP A 73 29.22 -12.37 5.05
N SER A 74 28.97 -12.71 6.31
CA SER A 74 27.75 -12.33 7.02
C SER A 74 27.58 -10.82 7.08
N VAL A 75 28.65 -10.06 7.40
CA VAL A 75 28.61 -8.58 7.38
C VAL A 75 28.26 -8.04 5.99
N LEU A 76 28.76 -8.67 4.92
CA LEU A 76 28.42 -8.26 3.55
C LEU A 76 26.95 -8.54 3.22
N ILE A 77 26.43 -9.70 3.64
CA ILE A 77 25.01 -10.07 3.47
C ILE A 77 24.12 -9.06 4.20
N ASP A 78 24.39 -8.79 5.48
CA ASP A 78 23.64 -7.83 6.29
C ASP A 78 23.64 -6.44 5.63
N THR A 79 24.78 -6.03 5.06
CA THR A 79 24.90 -4.75 4.35
C THR A 79 24.01 -4.70 3.09
N ILE A 80 23.95 -5.80 2.33
CA ILE A 80 23.11 -5.91 1.13
C ILE A 80 21.62 -5.90 1.52
N GLU A 81 21.23 -6.68 2.52
CA GLU A 81 19.85 -6.73 3.04
C GLU A 81 19.40 -5.36 3.53
N GLN A 82 20.23 -4.69 4.33
CA GLN A 82 19.93 -3.34 4.81
C GLN A 82 19.85 -2.33 3.65
N GLY A 83 20.70 -2.49 2.62
CA GLY A 83 20.65 -1.70 1.40
C GLY A 83 19.33 -1.85 0.65
N LYS A 84 18.80 -3.08 0.56
CA LYS A 84 17.51 -3.39 -0.05
C LYS A 84 16.36 -2.72 0.70
N GLU A 85 16.29 -2.86 2.02
CA GLU A 85 15.25 -2.22 2.84
C GLU A 85 15.26 -0.69 2.73
N ASN A 86 16.46 -0.10 2.70
CA ASN A 86 16.64 1.34 2.52
C ASN A 86 16.14 1.81 1.14
N LEU A 87 16.37 1.02 0.10
CA LEU A 87 15.90 1.32 -1.26
C LEU A 87 14.37 1.24 -1.34
N GLU A 88 13.75 0.20 -0.78
CA GLU A 88 12.28 0.07 -0.71
C GLU A 88 11.64 1.27 0.01
N THR A 89 12.25 1.69 1.12
CA THR A 89 11.82 2.87 1.87
C THR A 89 11.95 4.14 1.03
N SER A 90 13.08 4.31 0.33
CA SER A 90 13.34 5.47 -0.54
C SER A 90 12.36 5.54 -1.71
N ILE A 91 12.02 4.40 -2.31
CA ILE A 91 11.00 4.29 -3.36
C ILE A 91 9.64 4.77 -2.87
N LYS A 92 9.21 4.32 -1.69
CA LYS A 92 7.94 4.75 -1.08
C LYS A 92 7.93 6.25 -0.79
N GLN A 93 9.04 6.78 -0.26
CA GLN A 93 9.19 8.22 0.00
C GLN A 93 9.16 9.04 -1.30
N ALA A 94 9.84 8.59 -2.35
CA ALA A 94 9.85 9.25 -3.65
C ALA A 94 8.44 9.29 -4.27
N LYS A 95 7.71 8.16 -4.28
CA LYS A 95 6.31 8.12 -4.75
C LYS A 95 5.44 9.12 -3.99
N ASN A 96 5.52 9.14 -2.66
CA ASN A 96 4.77 10.09 -1.84
C ASN A 96 5.17 11.54 -2.15
N LYS A 97 6.47 11.82 -2.32
CA LYS A 97 6.94 13.17 -2.60
C LYS A 97 6.51 13.68 -3.98
N ILE A 98 6.50 12.80 -4.99
CA ILE A 98 5.99 13.13 -6.32
C ILE A 98 4.52 13.53 -6.26
N LEU A 99 3.70 12.74 -5.53
CA LEU A 99 2.29 13.06 -5.36
C LEU A 99 2.07 14.36 -4.57
N ASP A 100 2.84 14.59 -3.51
CA ASP A 100 2.85 15.84 -2.76
C ASP A 100 3.16 17.04 -3.67
N LEU A 101 4.22 16.97 -4.48
CA LEU A 101 4.56 18.02 -5.44
C LEU A 101 3.47 18.21 -6.51
N ALA A 102 2.79 17.14 -6.93
CA ALA A 102 1.70 17.19 -7.89
C ALA A 102 0.50 17.97 -7.36
N ILE A 103 0.05 17.66 -6.15
CA ILE A 103 -1.14 18.31 -5.54
C ILE A 103 -0.87 19.74 -5.05
N HIS A 104 0.39 20.16 -4.99
CA HIS A 104 0.76 21.55 -4.68
C HIS A 104 1.11 22.36 -5.93
N GLY A 105 0.93 21.81 -7.14
CA GLY A 105 1.20 22.54 -8.39
C GLY A 105 2.69 22.80 -8.66
N LYS A 106 3.57 21.99 -8.07
CA LYS A 106 5.04 22.11 -8.18
C LYS A 106 5.67 21.04 -9.09
N LEU A 107 4.89 20.08 -9.57
CA LEU A 107 5.39 18.99 -10.40
C LEU A 107 5.60 19.37 -11.88
N VAL A 108 4.78 20.29 -12.41
CA VAL A 108 4.81 20.71 -13.81
C VAL A 108 4.75 22.23 -13.94
N PRO A 109 5.29 22.83 -15.01
CA PRO A 109 5.12 24.25 -15.29
C PRO A 109 3.63 24.63 -15.45
N GLN A 110 3.27 25.81 -14.95
CA GLN A 110 1.95 26.41 -15.12
C GLN A 110 1.85 27.14 -16.45
N ASP A 111 0.67 27.11 -17.07
CA ASP A 111 0.38 27.89 -18.27
C ASP A 111 -0.60 29.01 -17.92
N PRO A 112 -0.19 30.29 -18.02
CA PRO A 112 -1.07 31.44 -17.76
C PRO A 112 -2.33 31.49 -18.65
N ASN A 113 -2.34 30.76 -19.78
CA ASN A 113 -3.47 30.72 -20.70
C ASN A 113 -4.50 29.63 -20.34
N ASP A 114 -4.22 28.78 -19.35
CA ASP A 114 -5.18 27.77 -18.92
C ASP A 114 -6.43 28.45 -18.31
N GLU A 115 -7.63 27.94 -18.65
CA GLU A 115 -8.87 28.36 -18.01
C GLU A 115 -8.78 28.11 -16.49
N PRO A 116 -8.95 29.14 -15.63
CA PRO A 116 -8.89 28.97 -14.19
C PRO A 116 -9.91 27.93 -13.70
N ALA A 117 -9.49 27.09 -12.74
CA ALA A 117 -10.33 26.05 -12.19
C ALA A 117 -11.62 26.60 -11.55
N SER A 118 -11.56 27.80 -10.98
CA SER A 118 -12.70 28.50 -10.38
C SER A 118 -13.82 28.76 -11.40
N GLU A 119 -13.47 29.15 -12.64
CA GLU A 119 -14.45 29.49 -13.67
C GLU A 119 -15.18 28.25 -14.19
N LEU A 120 -14.42 27.17 -14.43
CA LEU A 120 -15.00 25.87 -14.80
C LEU A 120 -15.87 25.32 -13.67
N LEU A 121 -15.41 25.41 -12.41
CA LEU A 121 -16.15 24.91 -11.26
C LEU A 121 -17.46 25.66 -11.05
N LYS A 122 -17.46 27.00 -11.12
CA LYS A 122 -18.69 27.81 -11.03
C LYS A 122 -19.70 27.46 -12.14
N ARG A 123 -19.24 27.16 -13.35
CA ARG A 123 -20.12 26.75 -14.46
C ARG A 123 -20.81 25.41 -14.19
N ILE A 124 -20.11 24.48 -13.54
CA ILE A 124 -20.62 23.13 -13.24
C ILE A 124 -21.45 23.11 -11.95
N ASN A 125 -21.00 23.84 -10.93
CA ASN A 125 -21.64 23.95 -9.63
C ASN A 125 -21.61 25.43 -9.17
N PRO A 126 -22.65 26.22 -9.50
CA PRO A 126 -22.71 27.63 -9.12
C PRO A 126 -22.73 27.88 -7.61
N LYS A 127 -23.02 26.85 -6.81
CA LYS A 127 -23.08 26.91 -5.34
C LYS A 127 -21.78 26.47 -4.67
N ALA A 128 -20.72 26.21 -5.43
CA ALA A 128 -19.46 25.73 -4.89
C ALA A 128 -18.87 26.70 -3.87
N GLU A 129 -18.39 26.16 -2.74
CA GLU A 129 -17.76 26.93 -1.67
C GLU A 129 -16.27 27.11 -1.99
N ILE A 130 -15.94 28.22 -2.65
CA ILE A 130 -14.56 28.56 -2.98
C ILE A 130 -13.93 29.27 -1.79
N ALA A 131 -13.02 28.57 -1.10
CA ALA A 131 -12.50 29.02 0.19
C ALA A 131 -11.49 30.18 0.08
N CYS A 132 -10.78 30.36 -1.04
CA CYS A 132 -9.83 31.45 -1.24
C CYS A 132 -9.43 31.66 -2.72
N ASP A 133 -9.63 32.87 -3.26
CA ASP A 133 -8.88 33.45 -4.41
C ASP A 133 -7.99 34.62 -3.93
N ASN A 134 -7.46 34.49 -2.72
CA ASN A 134 -6.70 35.55 -2.06
C ASN A 134 -5.22 35.48 -2.46
N GLU A 135 -4.54 36.61 -2.40
CA GLU A 135 -3.12 36.75 -2.78
C GLU A 135 -2.17 35.82 -2.00
N HIS A 136 -2.60 35.35 -0.81
CA HIS A 136 -1.88 34.38 0.01
C HIS A 136 -2.04 32.92 -0.44
N SER A 137 -3.21 32.51 -0.96
CA SER A 137 -3.38 31.19 -1.56
C SER A 137 -2.63 31.07 -2.90
N ARG A 138 -2.52 32.18 -3.65
CA ARG A 138 -1.65 32.32 -4.84
C ARG A 138 -0.15 32.18 -4.55
N LYS A 139 0.28 32.30 -3.28
CA LYS A 139 1.67 32.04 -2.85
C LYS A 139 1.93 30.56 -2.52
N LEU A 140 0.89 29.83 -2.10
CA LEU A 140 1.01 28.41 -1.72
C LEU A 140 0.74 27.48 -2.90
N HIS A 141 -0.21 27.86 -3.76
CA HIS A 141 -0.59 27.17 -4.98
C HIS A 141 -0.52 28.14 -6.18
N SER A 142 -0.08 27.60 -7.32
CA SER A 142 -0.09 28.15 -8.67
C SER A 142 -1.20 29.15 -9.04
N LYS A 143 -0.94 30.05 -10.01
CA LYS A 143 -2.01 30.82 -10.67
C LYS A 143 -3.02 29.85 -11.30
N GLY A 144 -4.32 30.08 -11.09
CA GLY A 144 -5.41 29.30 -11.71
C GLY A 144 -5.94 28.12 -10.87
N TRP A 145 -5.29 27.79 -9.76
CA TRP A 145 -5.80 26.79 -8.81
C TRP A 145 -6.88 27.37 -7.91
N VAL A 146 -7.82 26.53 -7.49
CA VAL A 146 -8.87 26.89 -6.54
C VAL A 146 -8.96 25.87 -5.41
N GLN A 147 -9.15 26.36 -4.19
CA GLN A 147 -9.45 25.52 -3.04
C GLN A 147 -10.97 25.43 -2.85
N CYS A 148 -11.50 24.21 -2.84
CA CYS A 148 -12.91 23.91 -2.61
C CYS A 148 -13.04 22.72 -1.65
N ILE A 149 -14.26 22.20 -1.45
CA ILE A 149 -14.49 20.96 -0.71
C ILE A 149 -14.75 19.78 -1.66
N LEU A 150 -14.55 18.54 -1.19
CA LEU A 150 -14.81 17.34 -2.02
C LEU A 150 -16.24 17.30 -2.56
N ASN A 151 -17.23 17.79 -1.80
CA ASN A 151 -18.63 17.79 -2.23
C ASN A 151 -18.90 18.69 -3.46
N ASP A 152 -18.01 19.65 -3.75
CA ASP A 152 -18.17 20.53 -4.92
C ASP A 152 -17.72 19.86 -6.22
N VAL A 153 -16.78 18.92 -6.11
CA VAL A 153 -16.13 18.27 -7.26
C VAL A 153 -16.52 16.79 -7.41
N PHE A 154 -17.06 16.16 -6.36
CA PHE A 154 -17.57 14.80 -6.37
C PHE A 154 -19.04 14.72 -5.97
N THR A 155 -19.81 13.90 -6.68
CA THR A 155 -21.04 13.33 -6.15
C THR A 155 -20.70 12.13 -5.26
N ILE A 156 -21.05 12.23 -3.97
CA ILE A 156 -20.66 11.26 -2.94
C ILE A 156 -21.84 10.34 -2.59
N ILE A 157 -21.67 9.04 -2.84
CA ILE A 157 -22.67 7.99 -2.56
C ILE A 157 -22.10 7.04 -1.51
N MET A 158 -22.67 7.06 -0.30
CA MET A 158 -22.32 6.09 0.74
C MET A 158 -22.93 4.73 0.42
N GLY A 159 -22.15 3.67 0.57
CA GLY A 159 -22.62 2.31 0.33
C GLY A 159 -23.56 1.81 1.42
N GLN A 160 -24.40 0.85 1.03
CA GLN A 160 -25.36 0.19 1.90
C GLN A 160 -25.46 -1.27 1.47
N SER A 161 -25.26 -2.17 2.42
CA SER A 161 -25.28 -3.61 2.16
C SER A 161 -26.71 -4.03 1.76
N PRO A 162 -26.88 -4.77 0.66
CA PRO A 162 -28.16 -5.39 0.31
C PRO A 162 -28.53 -6.48 1.33
N ASP A 163 -29.73 -7.04 1.19
CA ASP A 163 -30.13 -8.19 1.99
C ASP A 163 -29.20 -9.39 1.71
N GLY A 164 -28.78 -10.10 2.76
CA GLY A 164 -27.87 -11.24 2.66
C GLY A 164 -28.41 -12.35 1.77
N ASN A 165 -29.73 -12.55 1.77
CA ASN A 165 -30.40 -13.55 0.91
C ASN A 165 -30.35 -13.21 -0.58
N SER A 166 -30.09 -11.94 -0.93
CA SER A 166 -29.93 -11.52 -2.33
C SER A 166 -28.51 -11.72 -2.87
N ILE A 167 -27.54 -11.99 -1.97
CA ILE A 167 -26.12 -12.13 -2.31
C ILE A 167 -25.83 -13.57 -2.75
N ASN A 168 -25.18 -13.73 -3.90
CA ASN A 168 -24.88 -15.02 -4.50
C ASN A 168 -23.62 -14.96 -5.37
N GLU A 169 -23.17 -16.08 -5.92
CA GLU A 169 -21.96 -16.18 -6.76
C GLU A 169 -22.24 -16.32 -8.27
N LYS A 170 -23.50 -16.14 -8.69
CA LYS A 170 -23.97 -16.53 -10.03
C LYS A 170 -24.46 -15.35 -10.87
N ASN A 171 -25.37 -14.53 -10.34
CA ASN A 171 -26.10 -13.53 -11.12
C ASN A 171 -26.43 -12.25 -10.33
N GLY A 172 -26.66 -11.17 -11.08
CA GLY A 172 -26.98 -9.85 -10.53
C GLY A 172 -25.87 -8.82 -10.78
N ILE A 173 -25.85 -7.77 -9.96
CA ILE A 173 -24.80 -6.75 -10.01
C ILE A 173 -23.67 -7.15 -9.07
N GLU A 174 -22.44 -7.09 -9.56
CA GLU A 174 -21.22 -7.36 -8.77
C GLU A 174 -21.21 -6.54 -7.47
N PHE A 175 -20.94 -7.18 -6.34
CA PHE A 175 -21.06 -6.62 -5.01
C PHE A 175 -19.73 -6.51 -4.29
N HIS A 176 -19.45 -5.34 -3.72
CA HIS A 176 -18.25 -5.09 -2.91
C HIS A 176 -18.62 -4.52 -1.54
N GLN A 177 -18.20 -5.19 -0.47
CA GLN A 177 -18.49 -4.77 0.91
C GLN A 177 -17.38 -3.91 1.54
N GLY A 178 -16.14 -4.10 1.09
CA GLY A 178 -14.93 -3.49 1.64
C GLY A 178 -13.74 -3.67 0.71
N LYS A 179 -12.52 -3.52 1.24
CA LYS A 179 -11.31 -3.41 0.41
C LYS A 179 -10.73 -4.73 -0.14
N LEU A 180 -11.39 -5.86 0.05
CA LEU A 180 -10.82 -7.19 -0.21
C LEU A 180 -10.28 -7.34 -1.65
N PHE A 181 -10.96 -6.72 -2.62
CA PHE A 181 -10.62 -6.79 -4.05
C PHE A 181 -9.92 -5.51 -4.56
N PHE A 182 -9.36 -4.72 -3.66
CA PHE A 182 -8.62 -3.53 -4.03
C PHE A 182 -7.24 -3.94 -4.57
N SER A 183 -6.81 -3.31 -5.66
CA SER A 183 -5.43 -3.43 -6.17
C SER A 183 -4.69 -2.11 -6.03
N GLN A 184 -3.51 -2.01 -6.62
CA GLN A 184 -2.76 -0.75 -6.66
C GLN A 184 -3.61 0.42 -7.19
N LYS A 185 -4.38 0.23 -8.27
CA LYS A 185 -5.18 1.30 -8.90
C LYS A 185 -6.59 0.92 -9.32
N LYS A 186 -6.79 -0.24 -9.95
CA LYS A 186 -8.11 -0.67 -10.43
C LYS A 186 -8.81 -1.60 -9.45
N LEU A 187 -10.13 -1.53 -9.34
CA LEU A 187 -10.88 -2.49 -8.55
C LEU A 187 -10.94 -3.85 -9.25
N LEU A 188 -10.45 -4.90 -8.60
CA LEU A 188 -10.54 -6.28 -9.10
C LEU A 188 -11.97 -6.79 -9.03
N LYS A 189 -12.27 -7.89 -9.74
CA LYS A 189 -13.62 -8.48 -9.73
C LYS A 189 -13.91 -9.17 -8.40
N SER A 190 -15.10 -8.95 -7.88
CA SER A 190 -15.65 -9.76 -6.79
C SER A 190 -16.35 -11.01 -7.35
N PRO A 191 -16.25 -12.18 -6.68
CA PRO A 191 -17.08 -13.33 -7.00
C PRO A 191 -18.53 -13.17 -6.52
N PHE A 192 -18.83 -12.14 -5.71
CA PHE A 192 -20.16 -11.92 -5.15
C PHE A 192 -20.99 -10.96 -6.00
N TYR A 193 -22.28 -11.28 -6.13
CA TYR A 193 -23.29 -10.53 -6.87
C TYR A 193 -24.54 -10.37 -6.02
N THR A 194 -25.34 -9.34 -6.29
CA THR A 194 -26.66 -9.16 -5.68
C THR A 194 -27.75 -8.98 -6.73
N THR A 195 -28.88 -9.66 -6.54
CA THR A 195 -30.08 -9.48 -7.36
C THR A 195 -30.93 -8.26 -6.93
N SER A 196 -30.68 -7.72 -5.74
CA SER A 196 -31.43 -6.61 -5.14
C SER A 196 -30.50 -5.47 -4.71
N PRO A 197 -29.82 -4.79 -5.66
CA PRO A 197 -28.84 -3.74 -5.36
C PRO A 197 -29.49 -2.49 -4.76
N ILE A 198 -28.97 -2.01 -3.61
CA ILE A 198 -29.49 -0.81 -2.93
C ILE A 198 -28.70 0.46 -3.33
N LYS A 199 -27.37 0.38 -3.30
CA LYS A 199 -26.47 1.50 -3.64
C LYS A 199 -25.52 1.08 -4.73
N ILE A 200 -25.56 1.83 -5.83
CA ILE A 200 -24.83 1.51 -7.05
C ILE A 200 -23.76 2.58 -7.29
N ALA A 201 -22.53 2.12 -7.50
CA ALA A 201 -21.43 2.93 -8.01
C ALA A 201 -21.40 2.82 -9.54
N LYS A 202 -21.23 3.95 -10.22
CA LYS A 202 -21.20 4.03 -11.69
C LYS A 202 -19.75 3.93 -12.20
N PRO A 203 -19.53 3.49 -13.46
CA PRO A 203 -18.19 3.52 -14.06
C PRO A 203 -17.64 4.95 -14.17
N ASN A 204 -16.33 5.07 -14.41
CA ASN A 204 -15.58 6.33 -14.45
C ASN A 204 -15.66 7.10 -13.12
N SER A 205 -15.48 6.38 -12.02
CA SER A 205 -15.54 6.93 -10.67
C SER A 205 -14.50 6.28 -9.77
N LEU A 206 -14.48 6.68 -8.50
CA LEU A 206 -13.60 6.11 -7.49
C LEU A 206 -14.41 5.38 -6.42
N VAL A 207 -13.82 4.34 -5.84
CA VAL A 207 -14.35 3.60 -4.71
C VAL A 207 -13.39 3.76 -3.54
N LEU A 208 -13.85 4.45 -2.51
CA LEU A 208 -13.12 4.77 -1.28
C LEU A 208 -13.51 3.81 -0.17
N CYS A 209 -12.55 3.24 0.53
CA CYS A 209 -12.79 2.49 1.75
C CYS A 209 -13.04 3.46 2.93
N VAL A 210 -14.21 3.34 3.56
CA VAL A 210 -14.63 4.22 4.67
C VAL A 210 -14.63 3.53 6.03
N ARG A 211 -14.22 2.26 6.07
CA ARG A 211 -13.99 1.47 7.30
C ARG A 211 -12.56 0.96 7.31
N ALA A 212 -12.02 0.69 8.49
CA ALA A 212 -10.62 0.31 8.66
C ALA A 212 -10.17 -0.82 7.68
N PRO A 213 -9.05 -0.63 6.96
CA PRO A 213 -8.26 0.61 6.87
C PRO A 213 -8.96 1.66 5.97
N VAL A 214 -9.09 2.86 6.53
CA VAL A 214 -9.79 3.99 5.90
C VAL A 214 -8.89 4.63 4.84
N GLY A 215 -9.48 5.13 3.76
CA GLY A 215 -8.75 5.98 2.80
C GLY A 215 -8.11 5.23 1.64
N ASP A 216 -8.10 3.89 1.66
CA ASP A 216 -7.73 3.09 0.48
C ASP A 216 -8.71 3.39 -0.68
N ILE A 217 -8.20 3.52 -1.91
CA ILE A 217 -9.00 3.96 -3.06
C ILE A 217 -8.65 3.20 -4.35
N ASN A 218 -9.67 2.92 -5.17
CA ASN A 218 -9.50 2.40 -6.52
C ASN A 218 -10.37 3.12 -7.54
N THR A 219 -9.91 3.12 -8.80
CA THR A 219 -10.71 3.50 -9.96
C THR A 219 -11.69 2.39 -10.33
N LEU A 220 -12.89 2.78 -10.74
CA LEU A 220 -13.96 1.91 -11.15
C LEU A 220 -14.33 2.15 -12.62
N ASP A 221 -14.31 1.08 -13.41
CA ASP A 221 -14.56 1.07 -14.85
C ASP A 221 -15.91 0.41 -15.22
N ARG A 222 -16.64 -0.09 -14.23
CA ARG A 222 -17.89 -0.82 -14.41
C ARG A 222 -18.90 -0.48 -13.32
N LYS A 223 -20.15 -0.89 -13.50
CA LYS A 223 -21.21 -0.68 -12.52
C LYS A 223 -21.14 -1.76 -11.44
N ILE A 224 -21.15 -1.37 -10.16
CA ILE A 224 -21.14 -2.31 -9.02
C ILE A 224 -22.13 -1.88 -7.94
N CYS A 225 -22.57 -2.82 -7.10
CA CYS A 225 -23.25 -2.55 -5.84
C CYS A 225 -22.21 -2.40 -4.72
N ILE A 226 -22.30 -1.34 -3.92
CA ILE A 226 -21.36 -1.06 -2.82
C ILE A 226 -22.03 -1.19 -1.46
N GLY A 227 -21.37 -1.92 -0.58
CA GLY A 227 -21.76 -2.14 0.80
C GLY A 227 -21.28 -1.04 1.76
N ARG A 228 -21.66 -1.16 3.04
CA ARG A 228 -21.45 -0.13 4.07
C ARG A 228 -19.99 0.24 4.35
N GLY A 229 -19.02 -0.59 3.94
CA GLY A 229 -17.60 -0.32 4.09
C GLY A 229 -17.01 0.58 3.01
N LEU A 230 -17.78 0.90 1.97
CA LEU A 230 -17.32 1.63 0.80
C LEU A 230 -18.15 2.88 0.53
N CYS A 231 -17.53 3.84 -0.14
CA CYS A 231 -18.16 5.05 -0.65
C CYS A 231 -17.75 5.23 -2.11
N ASN A 232 -18.70 5.60 -2.97
CA ASN A 232 -18.41 5.97 -4.34
C ASN A 232 -18.24 7.50 -4.45
N LEU A 233 -17.13 7.92 -5.05
CA LEU A 233 -16.84 9.30 -5.39
C LEU A 233 -16.91 9.43 -6.91
N GLN A 234 -18.00 10.01 -7.40
CA GLN A 234 -18.18 10.26 -8.82
C GLN A 234 -17.69 11.68 -9.16
N PRO A 235 -16.55 11.83 -9.86
CA PRO A 235 -16.07 13.15 -10.25
C PRO A 235 -17.04 13.83 -11.23
N ASN A 236 -17.17 15.14 -11.12
CA ASN A 236 -17.83 15.96 -12.14
C ASN A 236 -16.88 16.26 -13.32
N SER A 237 -17.34 17.03 -14.30
CA SER A 237 -16.56 17.35 -15.50
C SER A 237 -15.36 18.27 -15.28
N ALA A 238 -15.20 18.86 -14.09
CA ALA A 238 -14.02 19.65 -13.73
C ALA A 238 -12.81 18.76 -13.40
N LEU A 239 -13.02 17.46 -13.20
CA LEU A 239 -11.99 16.52 -12.75
C LEU A 239 -11.64 15.48 -13.81
N ASN A 240 -10.34 15.36 -14.07
CA ASN A 240 -9.78 14.17 -14.68
C ASN A 240 -9.76 13.02 -13.66
N LEU A 241 -10.25 11.83 -14.06
CA LEU A 241 -10.36 10.67 -13.17
C LEU A 241 -9.00 10.20 -12.59
N ASP A 242 -7.93 10.23 -13.40
CA ASP A 242 -6.60 9.83 -12.93
C ASP A 242 -6.06 10.86 -11.94
N PHE A 243 -6.26 12.15 -12.19
CA PHE A 243 -5.89 13.22 -11.25
C PHE A 243 -6.66 13.07 -9.93
N ALA A 244 -7.97 12.86 -10.01
CA ALA A 244 -8.83 12.61 -8.85
C ALA A 244 -8.33 11.43 -8.02
N TYR A 245 -7.95 10.32 -8.66
CA TYR A 245 -7.36 9.16 -7.99
C TYR A 245 -6.05 9.52 -7.26
N TYR A 246 -5.10 10.18 -7.93
CA TYR A 246 -3.82 10.54 -7.30
C TYR A 246 -3.97 11.57 -6.18
N SER A 247 -4.88 12.54 -6.34
CA SER A 247 -5.19 13.50 -5.29
C SER A 247 -5.79 12.81 -4.07
N MET A 248 -6.74 11.90 -4.26
CA MET A 248 -7.40 11.18 -3.17
C MET A 248 -6.46 10.27 -2.37
N ILE A 249 -5.37 9.75 -2.97
CA ILE A 249 -4.33 9.03 -2.23
C ILE A 249 -3.72 9.93 -1.13
N GLN A 250 -3.50 11.22 -1.41
CA GLN A 250 -2.93 12.17 -0.46
C GLN A 250 -3.91 12.50 0.70
N HIS A 251 -5.21 12.28 0.52
CA HIS A 251 -6.20 12.46 1.58
C HIS A 251 -6.26 11.29 2.56
N LYS A 252 -5.59 10.16 2.29
CA LYS A 252 -5.66 8.95 3.13
C LYS A 252 -5.37 9.25 4.61
N VAL A 253 -4.23 9.88 4.90
CA VAL A 253 -3.81 10.19 6.28
C VAL A 253 -4.79 11.15 6.96
N SER A 254 -5.25 12.18 6.23
CA SER A 254 -6.24 13.14 6.74
C SER A 254 -7.56 12.44 7.12
N LEU A 255 -8.06 11.56 6.25
CA LEU A 255 -9.28 10.80 6.46
C LEU A 255 -9.13 9.77 7.59
N GLU A 256 -7.99 9.10 7.71
CA GLU A 256 -7.69 8.18 8.81
C GLU A 256 -7.65 8.90 10.16
N ASN A 257 -7.06 10.10 10.22
CA ASN A 257 -7.00 10.92 11.43
C ASN A 257 -8.37 11.47 11.84
N LYS A 258 -9.24 11.77 10.87
CA LYS A 258 -10.61 12.23 11.11
C LYS A 258 -11.59 11.06 11.32
N ALA A 259 -11.15 9.82 11.16
CA ALA A 259 -11.99 8.65 11.35
C ALA A 259 -12.43 8.53 12.81
N THR A 260 -13.71 8.25 13.00
CA THR A 260 -14.35 8.13 14.31
C THR A 260 -14.58 6.66 14.68
N GLY A 261 -14.65 6.37 15.98
CA GLY A 261 -14.87 5.03 16.53
C GLY A 261 -13.62 4.46 17.19
N SER A 262 -13.77 3.97 18.44
CA SER A 262 -12.68 3.42 19.23
C SER A 262 -12.26 2.03 18.74
N THR A 263 -13.21 1.11 18.62
CA THR A 263 -12.97 -0.29 18.19
C THR A 263 -13.01 -0.46 16.67
N PHE A 264 -13.92 0.25 15.99
CA PHE A 264 -14.07 0.20 14.53
C PHE A 264 -14.01 1.60 13.94
N LYS A 265 -12.83 2.00 13.49
CA LYS A 265 -12.64 3.30 12.82
C LYS A 265 -13.42 3.36 11.52
N SER A 266 -14.19 4.45 11.35
CA SER A 266 -14.93 4.74 10.13
C SER A 266 -15.05 6.23 9.85
N VAL A 267 -15.20 6.59 8.57
CA VAL A 267 -15.38 7.98 8.14
C VAL A 267 -16.82 8.21 7.69
N SER A 268 -17.44 9.24 8.24
CA SER A 268 -18.81 9.63 7.90
C SER A 268 -18.88 10.46 6.61
N LYS A 269 -20.05 10.47 5.96
CA LYS A 269 -20.30 11.32 4.79
C LYS A 269 -19.98 12.79 5.05
N ASN A 270 -20.32 13.31 6.23
CA ASN A 270 -20.10 14.72 6.58
C ASN A 270 -18.61 15.10 6.58
N ILE A 271 -17.74 14.20 7.06
CA ILE A 271 -16.29 14.41 7.03
C ILE A 271 -15.81 14.43 5.57
N ILE A 272 -16.20 13.43 4.77
CA ILE A 272 -15.77 13.34 3.36
C ILE A 272 -16.24 14.57 2.59
N CYS A 273 -17.52 14.97 2.72
CA CYS A 273 -18.07 16.12 2.00
C CYS A 273 -17.32 17.43 2.29
N LYS A 274 -16.82 17.62 3.51
CA LYS A 274 -16.15 18.86 3.96
C LYS A 274 -14.63 18.82 3.86
N GLU A 275 -14.06 17.71 3.39
CA GLU A 275 -12.62 17.61 3.19
C GLU A 275 -12.18 18.62 2.13
N LEU A 276 -11.12 19.38 2.43
CA LEU A 276 -10.56 20.36 1.51
C LEU A 276 -9.98 19.66 0.29
N PHE A 277 -10.12 20.29 -0.87
CA PHE A 277 -9.62 19.78 -2.14
C PHE A 277 -9.02 20.93 -2.96
N TYR A 278 -7.84 20.68 -3.53
CA TYR A 278 -7.16 21.64 -4.40
C TYR A 278 -7.38 21.25 -5.86
N LEU A 279 -8.07 22.10 -6.60
CA LEU A 279 -8.46 21.86 -7.98
C LEU A 279 -7.58 22.71 -8.93
N PRO A 280 -6.72 22.09 -9.76
CA PRO A 280 -5.99 22.78 -10.84
C PRO A 280 -6.88 22.98 -12.06
N PRO A 281 -6.47 23.85 -13.00
CA PRO A 281 -7.01 23.88 -14.35
C PRO A 281 -7.04 22.50 -15.00
N LEU A 282 -8.07 22.21 -15.78
CA LEU A 282 -8.26 20.87 -16.37
C LEU A 282 -7.11 20.46 -17.32
N ALA A 283 -6.52 21.43 -18.03
CA ALA A 283 -5.34 21.21 -18.86
C ALA A 283 -4.12 20.83 -18.01
N GLU A 284 -3.89 21.55 -16.90
CA GLU A 284 -2.83 21.24 -15.95
C GLU A 284 -3.00 19.87 -15.30
N GLN A 285 -4.21 19.47 -14.93
CA GLN A 285 -4.50 18.12 -14.41
C GLN A 285 -3.97 17.03 -15.36
N LYS A 286 -4.15 17.20 -16.68
CA LYS A 286 -3.65 16.24 -17.69
C LYS A 286 -2.11 16.24 -17.74
N ARG A 287 -1.46 17.40 -17.66
CA ARG A 287 0.01 17.52 -17.61
C ARG A 287 0.58 16.84 -16.37
N ILE A 288 -0.03 17.07 -15.20
CA ILE A 288 0.32 16.44 -13.93
C ILE A 288 0.21 14.91 -14.05
N VAL A 289 -0.93 14.39 -14.51
CA VAL A 289 -1.16 12.95 -14.65
C VAL A 289 -0.13 12.31 -15.57
N ARG A 290 0.20 12.96 -16.70
CA ARG A 290 1.23 12.48 -17.61
C ARG A 290 2.58 12.37 -16.90
N LYS A 291 2.99 13.43 -16.20
CA LYS A 291 4.28 13.44 -15.49
C LYS A 291 4.35 12.40 -14.37
N ILE A 292 3.26 12.21 -13.61
CA ILE A 292 3.19 11.15 -12.58
C ILE A 292 3.36 9.78 -13.23
N LYS A 293 2.66 9.50 -14.34
CA LYS A 293 2.77 8.21 -15.04
C LYS A 293 4.21 7.96 -15.50
N ASP A 294 4.84 8.94 -16.14
CA ASP A 294 6.22 8.82 -16.61
C ASP A 294 7.18 8.49 -15.45
N LEU A 295 7.07 9.20 -14.32
CA LEU A 295 7.92 8.97 -13.15
C LEU A 295 7.63 7.63 -12.47
N PHE A 296 6.35 7.25 -12.34
CA PHE A 296 5.98 5.99 -11.69
C PHE A 296 6.38 4.78 -12.55
N THR A 297 6.36 4.90 -13.87
CA THR A 297 6.90 3.86 -14.76
C THR A 297 8.38 3.63 -14.48
N LEU A 298 9.19 4.69 -14.34
CA LEU A 298 10.61 4.56 -13.99
C LEU A 298 10.80 3.91 -12.61
N ILE A 299 10.01 4.30 -11.62
CA ILE A 299 10.11 3.72 -10.27
C ILE A 299 9.70 2.25 -10.27
N ASN A 300 8.63 1.89 -10.99
CA ASN A 300 8.19 0.50 -11.07
C ASN A 300 9.23 -0.41 -11.75
N LEU A 301 10.03 0.12 -12.70
CA LEU A 301 11.15 -0.64 -13.26
C LEU A 301 12.21 -0.96 -12.20
N ILE A 302 12.49 -0.01 -11.29
CA ILE A 302 13.42 -0.23 -10.19
C ILE A 302 12.87 -1.28 -9.22
N GLU A 303 11.58 -1.22 -8.90
CA GLU A 303 10.93 -2.23 -8.03
C GLU A 303 11.01 -3.64 -8.64
N ILE A 304 10.77 -3.78 -9.95
CA ILE A 304 10.86 -5.07 -10.63
C ILE A 304 12.28 -5.65 -10.59
N GLU A 305 13.31 -4.82 -10.73
CA GLU A 305 14.71 -5.29 -10.63
C GLU A 305 15.11 -5.61 -9.19
N LEU A 306 14.47 -5.02 -8.18
CA LEU A 306 14.74 -5.29 -6.75
C LEU A 306 14.13 -6.62 -6.27
N ASP A 307 13.06 -7.06 -6.93
CA ASP A 307 12.36 -8.31 -6.64
C ASP A 307 13.00 -9.54 -7.31
N LYS A 308 13.97 -9.34 -8.21
CA LYS A 308 14.77 -10.42 -8.83
C LYS A 308 15.91 -10.87 -7.94
#